data_AF-A0A7X4GHH3-F1
#
_entry.id   AF-A0A7X4GHH3-F1
#
_cell.length_a   1.000
_cell.length_b   1.000
_cell.length_c   1.000
_cell.angle_alpha   90.00
_cell.angle_beta   90.00
_cell.angle_gamma   90.00
#
_symmetry.space_group_name_H-M   'P 1'
#
loop_
_entity.id
_entity.type
_entity.pdbx_description
1 polymer ?
#
loop_
_entity_poly.entity_id
_entity_poly.type
_entity_poly.pdbx_seq_one_letter_code
_entity_poly.pdbx_strand_id
1 'polypeptide(L)' 'MPPASIKAVPIDDAARDGRFQLVFADGRCALVRFAGEHWVFSSGIPFPEQPTLYHPRKD' A
#
# COMPACT_ATOMS: atom_id res chain seq x y z
N MET A 1 -1.79 -22.53 13.89
CA MET A 1 -1.95 -22.07 12.49
C MET A 1 -0.89 -21.02 12.24
N PRO A 2 0.00 -21.16 11.23
CA PRO A 2 0.88 -20.06 10.88
C PRO A 2 -0.01 -18.89 10.41
N PRO A 3 0.30 -17.63 10.78
CA PRO A 3 -0.47 -16.49 10.32
C PRO A 3 -0.44 -16.49 8.79
N ALA A 4 -1.60 -16.30 8.16
CA ALA A 4 -1.72 -16.25 6.70
C ALA A 4 -0.68 -15.27 6.16
N SER A 5 0.35 -15.76 5.47
CA SER A 5 1.36 -14.91 4.85
C SER A 5 0.63 -13.97 3.89
N ILE A 6 0.60 -12.68 4.24
CA ILE A 6 0.03 -11.67 3.36
C ILE A 6 0.82 -11.73 2.06
N LYS A 7 0.15 -12.09 0.97
CA LYS A 7 0.78 -12.11 -0.36
C LYS A 7 0.98 -10.66 -0.81
N ALA A 8 2.15 -10.11 -0.53
CA ALA A 8 2.55 -8.80 -1.01
C ALA A 8 3.34 -8.94 -2.32
N VAL A 9 3.15 -8.02 -3.25
CA VAL A 9 3.85 -7.95 -4.53
C VAL A 9 4.47 -6.56 -4.70
N PRO A 10 5.50 -6.38 -5.55
CA PRO A 10 6.10 -5.07 -5.79
C PRO A 10 5.08 -4.03 -6.25
N ILE A 11 5.24 -2.78 -5.81
CA ILE A 11 4.44 -1.65 -6.28
C ILE A 11 4.56 -1.53 -7.81
N ASP A 12 3.42 -1.53 -8.49
CA ASP A 12 3.26 -1.37 -9.94
C ASP A 12 2.21 -0.29 -10.25
N ASP A 13 1.83 -0.13 -11.52
CA ASP A 13 0.83 0.85 -11.92
C ASP A 13 -0.57 0.51 -11.38
N ALA A 14 -0.88 -0.77 -11.15
CA ALA A 14 -2.15 -1.18 -10.54
C ALA A 14 -2.23 -0.73 -9.07
N ALA A 15 -1.10 -0.68 -8.37
CA ALA A 15 -1.03 -0.09 -7.04
C ALA A 15 -1.31 1.43 -7.05
N ARG A 16 -1.21 2.11 -8.20
CA ARG A 16 -1.44 3.57 -8.30
C ARG A 16 -2.85 3.93 -8.77
N ASP A 17 -3.80 3.00 -8.67
CA ASP A 17 -5.19 3.14 -9.14
C ASP A 17 -6.09 4.12 -8.34
N GLY A 18 -5.54 4.76 -7.31
CA GLY A 18 -6.25 5.72 -6.46
C GLY A 18 -7.11 5.09 -5.34
N ARG A 19 -7.15 3.75 -5.23
CA ARG A 19 -7.85 3.05 -4.16
C ARG A 19 -6.97 2.87 -2.93
N PHE A 20 -7.61 2.78 -1.78
CA PHE A 20 -6.93 2.40 -0.54
C PHE A 20 -6.52 0.93 -0.59
N GLN A 21 -5.25 0.69 -0.35
CA GLN A 21 -4.62 -0.62 -0.36
C GLN A 21 -3.56 -0.71 0.75
N LEU A 22 -3.34 -1.94 1.21
CA LEU A 22 -2.33 -2.21 2.22
C LEU A 22 -0.97 -2.22 1.55
N VAL A 23 -0.10 -1.28 1.92
CA VAL A 23 1.29 -1.19 1.45
C VAL A 23 2.27 -1.53 2.55
N PHE A 24 3.50 -1.88 2.15
CA PHE A 24 4.59 -2.21 3.03
C PHE A 24 5.81 -1.35 2.70
N ALA A 25 6.38 -0.75 3.74
CA ALA A 25 7.56 0.11 3.66
C ALA A 25 8.40 -0.12 4.92
N ASP A 26 9.70 -0.32 4.77
CA ASP A 26 10.67 -0.43 5.88
C ASP A 26 10.22 -1.36 7.05
N GLY A 27 9.67 -2.53 6.72
CA GLY A 27 9.18 -3.50 7.72
C GLY A 27 7.86 -3.12 8.41
N ARG A 28 7.25 -1.99 8.04
CA ARG A 28 5.94 -1.52 8.49
C ARG A 28 4.89 -1.75 7.40
N CYS A 29 3.62 -1.70 7.80
CA CYS A 29 2.50 -1.71 6.87
C CYS A 29 1.51 -0.59 7.17
N ALA A 30 0.90 -0.05 6.13
CA ALA A 30 -0.06 1.04 6.23
C ALA A 30 -1.16 0.91 5.17
N LEU A 31 -2.37 1.37 5.47
CA LEU A 31 -3.46 1.49 4.51
C LEU A 31 -3.46 2.89 3.89
N VAL A 32 -3.07 2.98 2.62
CA VAL A 32 -2.88 4.26 1.91
C VAL A 32 -3.42 4.16 0.48
N ARG A 33 -3.62 5.29 -0.18
CA ARG A 33 -3.91 5.36 -1.62
C ARG A 33 -2.88 6.24 -2.32
N PHE A 34 -2.65 6.01 -3.60
CA PHE A 34 -1.87 6.94 -4.42
C PHE A 34 -2.76 8.12 -4.85
N ALA A 35 -2.32 9.35 -4.61
CA ALA A 35 -3.05 10.56 -4.98
C ALA A 35 -2.08 11.63 -5.49
N GLY A 36 -2.24 12.03 -6.75
CA GLY A 36 -1.30 12.92 -7.42
C GLY A 36 0.05 12.23 -7.60
N GLU A 37 1.05 12.67 -6.83
CA GLU A 37 2.42 12.14 -6.87
C GLU A 37 2.84 11.45 -5.56
N HIS A 38 1.93 11.35 -4.59
CA HIS A 38 2.24 10.85 -3.25
C HIS A 38 1.26 9.77 -2.78
N TRP A 39 1.73 8.95 -1.86
CA TRP A 39 0.88 8.06 -1.08
C TRP A 39 0.27 8.85 0.08
N VAL A 40 -1.02 8.66 0.34
CA VAL A 40 -1.75 9.39 1.39
C VAL A 40 -2.58 8.43 2.25
N PHE A 41 -2.64 8.73 3.55
CA PHE A 41 -3.55 8.08 4.48
C PHE A 41 -5.01 8.48 4.21
N SER A 42 -5.96 7.78 4.83
CA SER A 42 -7.38 8.14 4.78
C SER A 42 -7.69 9.52 5.37
N SER A 43 -6.84 10.02 6.26
CA SER A 43 -6.89 11.38 6.80
C SER A 43 -6.45 12.46 5.80
N GLY A 44 -5.92 12.09 4.64
CA GLY A 44 -5.32 13.02 3.67
C GLY A 44 -3.88 13.43 3.99
N ILE A 45 -3.32 12.96 5.10
CA ILE A 45 -1.92 13.20 5.45
C ILE A 45 -1.01 12.38 4.53
N PRO A 46 0.08 12.95 3.99
CA PRO A 46 1.07 12.20 3.22
C PRO A 46 1.67 11.04 4.02
N PHE A 47 1.79 9.89 3.38
CA PHE A 47 2.56 8.77 3.90
C PHE A 47 4.05 9.08 3.72
N PRO A 48 4.83 9.16 4.80
CA PRO A 48 6.21 9.67 4.75
C PRO A 48 7.20 8.70 4.11
N GLU A 49 6.86 7.41 4.06
CA GLU A 49 7.72 6.35 3.54
C GLU A 49 7.34 6.00 2.09
N GLN A 50 8.33 5.63 1.28
CA GLN A 50 8.06 5.09 -0.05
C GLN A 50 7.74 3.59 0.06
N PRO A 51 6.50 3.15 -0.24
CA PRO A 51 6.18 1.74 -0.23
C PRO A 51 6.91 1.00 -1.35
N THR A 52 7.32 -0.22 -1.06
CA THR A 52 8.01 -1.12 -1.99
C THR A 52 7.13 -2.31 -2.38
N LEU A 53 6.21 -2.71 -1.50
CA LEU A 53 5.25 -3.78 -1.76
C LEU A 53 3.82 -3.31 -1.44
N TYR A 54 2.83 -3.94 -2.08
CA TYR A 54 1.42 -3.82 -1.73
C TYR A 54 0.73 -5.19 -1.72
N HIS A 55 -0.41 -5.26 -1.04
CA HIS A 55 -1.31 -6.41 -1.12
C HIS A 55 -2.37 -6.17 -2.20
N PRO A 56 -2.32 -6.89 -3.33
CA PRO A 56 -3.33 -6.76 -4.37
C PRO A 56 -4.69 -7.20 -3.85
N ARG A 57 -5.69 -6.35 -4.01
CA ARG A 57 -7.08 -6.74 -3.75
C ARG A 57 -7.51 -7.70 -4.85
N LYS A 58 -7.98 -8.88 -4.46
CA LYS A 58 -8.78 -9.74 -5.33
C LYS A 58 -10.22 -9.28 -5.17
N ASP A 59 -10.62 -8.28 -5.92
CA ASP A 59 -12.05 -8.05 -6.18
C ASP A 59 -12.55 -9.14 -7.13
#